data_AF-A0A939G594-F1
#
_entry.id   AF-A0A939G594-F1
#
_cell.length_a   1.000
_cell.length_b   1.000
_cell.length_c   1.000
_cell.angle_alpha   90.00
_cell.angle_beta   90.00
_cell.angle_gamma   90.00
#
_symmetry.space_group_name_H-M   'P 1'
#
loop_
_entity.id
_entity.type
_entity.pdbx_description
1 polymer ?
#
loop_
_entity_poly.entity_id
_entity_poly.type
_entity_poly.pdbx_seq_one_letter_code
_entity_poly.pdbx_strand_id
1 'polypeptide(L)'
;MKKYILTGFSALSLLVITSGCLQDKGYTDIINATGAQPIVSIFGSGSGSKVLGIDFKTTPVATELFSVNLGSPAVLTSDVTATVAVDPTLLTGTGLELLPADTYTIPSTQVVIKAGQRDVPFVVNFSSSKINLAKSYALPLTITAASGAVVASNLKSVVYAIKVNNIYAGKYQATGTFTHPVNGPRPINQEKVLSTIDGTTSETNFADLGGSGWTMQLKINADNTVTLIPTGAANTSTKQTGVNKYDPATKTFTLNYFYPGAGGNREITETITKK
;
A
#
# COMPACT_ATOMS: atom_id res chain seq x y z
N MET A 1 -76.99 -5.36 -10.02
CA MET A 1 -75.99 -5.06 -11.06
C MET A 1 -74.63 -5.55 -10.58
N LYS A 2 -74.15 -6.68 -11.13
CA LYS A 2 -72.82 -7.24 -10.83
C LYS A 2 -71.76 -6.51 -11.65
N LYS A 3 -70.63 -6.17 -11.03
CA LYS A 3 -69.36 -5.96 -11.73
C LYS A 3 -68.27 -6.72 -10.98
N TYR A 4 -67.76 -7.77 -11.63
CA TYR A 4 -66.46 -8.37 -11.38
C TYR A 4 -65.41 -7.50 -12.08
N ILE A 5 -64.17 -7.45 -11.58
CA ILE A 5 -62.94 -7.49 -12.39
C ILE A 5 -61.73 -7.77 -11.47
N LEU A 6 -60.99 -8.81 -11.88
CA LEU A 6 -59.67 -9.27 -11.46
C LEU A 6 -58.58 -8.20 -11.57
N THR A 7 -57.54 -8.30 -10.72
CA THR A 7 -56.10 -8.06 -11.02
C THR A 7 -55.35 -8.33 -9.71
N GLY A 8 -54.21 -9.01 -9.58
CA GLY A 8 -53.29 -9.74 -10.45
C GLY A 8 -52.12 -10.11 -9.52
N PHE A 9 -51.94 -11.40 -9.21
CA PHE A 9 -50.91 -11.88 -8.28
C PHE A 9 -49.55 -11.85 -9.00
N SER A 10 -48.64 -10.96 -8.58
CA SER A 10 -47.26 -10.95 -9.07
C SER A 10 -46.39 -11.79 -8.13
N ALA A 11 -45.99 -12.97 -8.60
CA ALA A 11 -45.03 -13.83 -7.91
C ALA A 11 -43.62 -13.31 -8.19
N LEU A 12 -43.04 -12.61 -7.21
CA LEU A 12 -41.65 -12.17 -7.24
C LEU A 12 -40.76 -13.32 -6.72
N SER A 13 -40.17 -14.06 -7.65
CA SER A 13 -39.16 -15.09 -7.39
C SER A 13 -37.87 -14.45 -6.89
N LEU A 14 -37.64 -14.56 -5.58
CA LEU A 14 -36.43 -14.11 -4.92
C LEU A 14 -35.28 -15.09 -5.24
N LEU A 15 -34.36 -14.68 -6.12
CA LEU A 15 -33.09 -15.38 -6.33
C LEU A 15 -32.25 -15.32 -5.05
N VAL A 16 -32.13 -16.44 -4.35
CA VAL A 16 -31.20 -16.60 -3.24
C VAL A 16 -29.80 -16.78 -3.81
N ILE A 17 -29.00 -15.72 -3.77
CA ILE A 17 -27.57 -15.77 -4.07
C ILE A 17 -26.89 -16.32 -2.81
N THR A 18 -26.71 -17.64 -2.74
CA THR A 18 -25.89 -18.24 -1.69
C THR A 18 -24.43 -17.81 -1.93
N SER A 19 -23.89 -17.01 -1.02
CA SER A 19 -22.44 -16.82 -0.92
C SER A 19 -21.86 -18.15 -0.45
N GLY A 20 -21.43 -18.99 -1.39
CA GLY A 20 -20.62 -20.15 -1.06
C GLY A 20 -19.31 -19.68 -0.47
N CYS A 21 -19.12 -19.88 0.84
CA CYS A 21 -17.77 -20.00 1.40
C CYS A 21 -16.99 -20.95 0.48
N LEU A 22 -15.83 -20.51 -0.05
CA LEU A 22 -14.99 -21.36 -0.90
C LEU A 22 -14.66 -22.64 -0.13
N GLN A 23 -15.37 -23.72 -0.42
CA GLN A 23 -15.04 -25.03 0.07
C GLN A 23 -13.89 -25.56 -0.79
N ASP A 24 -12.77 -25.91 -0.15
CA ASP A 24 -11.62 -26.45 -0.85
C ASP A 24 -12.04 -27.78 -1.52
N LYS A 25 -11.96 -27.86 -2.85
CA LYS A 25 -12.46 -29.02 -3.59
C LYS A 25 -11.56 -30.21 -3.31
N GLY A 26 -12.11 -31.23 -2.64
CA GLY A 26 -11.40 -32.47 -2.29
C GLY A 26 -11.18 -32.66 -0.79
N TYR A 27 -11.60 -31.71 0.05
CA TYR A 27 -11.43 -31.79 1.51
C TYR A 27 -12.78 -31.69 2.23
N THR A 28 -13.19 -32.79 2.89
CA THR A 28 -14.26 -32.76 3.90
C THR A 28 -13.74 -32.02 5.13
N ASP A 29 -14.48 -31.02 5.59
CA ASP A 29 -14.26 -30.23 6.81
C ASP A 29 -13.33 -30.92 7.84
N ILE A 30 -12.05 -30.52 7.83
CA ILE A 30 -10.94 -31.33 8.36
C ILE A 30 -10.77 -31.13 9.88
N ILE A 31 -11.59 -30.32 10.54
CA ILE A 31 -11.39 -30.08 11.98
C ILE A 31 -12.07 -31.17 12.84
N ASN A 32 -13.09 -31.86 12.33
CA ASN A 32 -13.89 -32.82 13.11
C ASN A 32 -14.05 -34.22 12.47
N ALA A 33 -13.36 -34.53 11.38
CA ALA A 33 -13.41 -35.85 10.76
C ALA A 33 -12.38 -36.82 11.38
N THR A 34 -12.79 -38.05 11.69
CA THR A 34 -11.88 -39.13 12.08
C THR A 34 -10.82 -39.33 10.98
N GLY A 35 -9.54 -39.18 11.33
CA GLY A 35 -8.41 -39.27 10.38
C GLY A 35 -7.95 -37.95 9.77
N ALA A 36 -8.52 -36.82 10.20
CA ALA A 36 -8.08 -35.48 9.81
C ALA A 36 -6.58 -35.27 10.04
N GLN A 37 -5.88 -34.89 8.98
CA GLN A 37 -4.45 -34.57 9.03
C GLN A 37 -4.24 -33.13 9.51
N PRO A 38 -3.15 -32.84 10.23
CA PRO A 38 -2.75 -31.47 10.51
C PRO A 38 -2.52 -30.70 9.21
N ILE A 39 -2.85 -29.41 9.20
CA ILE A 39 -2.76 -28.54 8.04
C ILE A 39 -1.92 -27.32 8.37
N VAL A 40 -1.00 -26.99 7.48
CA VAL A 40 -0.25 -25.75 7.51
C VAL A 40 -0.84 -24.77 6.49
N SER A 41 -1.05 -23.52 6.91
CA SER A 41 -1.59 -22.45 6.06
C SER A 41 -1.03 -21.09 6.43
N ILE A 42 -1.23 -20.10 5.55
CA ILE A 42 -1.14 -18.69 5.90
C ILE A 42 -2.47 -18.31 6.56
N PHE A 43 -2.44 -17.92 7.84
CA PHE A 43 -3.66 -17.79 8.64
C PHE A 43 -4.59 -16.65 8.22
N GLY A 44 -5.89 -16.90 8.36
CA GLY A 44 -6.94 -15.87 8.33
C GLY A 44 -6.92 -15.03 7.05
N SER A 45 -6.93 -13.71 7.19
CA SER A 45 -6.87 -12.81 6.05
C SER A 45 -5.47 -12.70 5.44
N GLY A 46 -4.46 -13.46 5.88
CA GLY A 46 -3.07 -13.32 5.43
C GLY A 46 -2.81 -13.79 4.00
N SER A 47 -3.65 -14.66 3.42
CA SER A 47 -3.49 -15.18 2.05
C SER A 47 -4.04 -14.23 0.97
N GLY A 48 -3.70 -14.51 -0.30
CA GLY A 48 -4.19 -13.74 -1.45
C GLY A 48 -3.40 -12.45 -1.73
N SER A 49 -4.03 -11.46 -2.38
CA SER A 49 -3.35 -10.21 -2.76
C SER A 49 -3.49 -9.14 -1.69
N LYS A 50 -2.36 -8.51 -1.33
CA LYS A 50 -2.23 -7.50 -0.28
C LYS A 50 -1.43 -6.30 -0.75
N VAL A 51 -1.69 -5.14 -0.15
CA VAL A 51 -0.81 -3.99 -0.25
C VAL A 51 -0.06 -3.86 1.08
N LEU A 52 1.26 -3.90 1.02
CA LEU A 52 2.13 -3.64 2.17
C LEU A 52 2.68 -2.22 2.06
N GLY A 53 2.21 -1.34 2.94
CA GLY A 53 2.84 -0.04 3.15
C GLY A 53 4.03 -0.20 4.09
N ILE A 54 5.22 0.22 3.65
CA ILE A 54 6.42 0.30 4.49
C ILE A 54 6.96 1.72 4.50
N ASP A 55 7.58 2.12 5.61
CA ASP A 55 8.25 3.41 5.68
C ASP A 55 9.61 3.36 4.98
N PHE A 56 9.99 4.47 4.36
CA PHE A 56 11.33 4.68 3.85
C PHE A 56 12.32 4.71 5.02
N LYS A 57 13.30 3.82 5.00
CA LYS A 57 14.37 3.72 6.00
C LYS A 57 15.70 3.41 5.33
N THR A 58 16.75 4.04 5.84
CA THR A 58 18.15 3.80 5.42
C THR A 58 18.71 2.51 6.01
N THR A 59 18.07 1.95 7.03
CA THR A 59 18.42 0.67 7.65
C THR A 59 17.33 -0.37 7.38
N PRO A 60 17.69 -1.67 7.31
CA PRO A 60 16.70 -2.74 7.19
C PRO A 60 15.69 -2.72 8.34
N VAL A 61 14.42 -2.98 8.05
CA VAL A 61 13.33 -3.05 9.03
C VAL A 61 12.69 -4.43 9.01
N ALA A 62 12.69 -5.11 10.15
CA ALA A 62 11.95 -6.35 10.35
C ALA A 62 10.44 -6.08 10.28
N THR A 63 9.75 -6.77 9.38
CA THR A 63 8.31 -6.65 9.17
C THR A 63 7.70 -8.05 9.23
N GLU A 64 6.78 -8.25 10.17
CA GLU A 64 5.92 -9.43 10.19
C GLU A 64 4.91 -9.33 9.06
N LEU A 65 4.89 -10.32 8.17
CA LEU A 65 3.99 -10.33 7.02
C LEU A 65 2.69 -11.08 7.33
N PHE A 66 2.83 -12.30 7.84
CA PHE A 66 1.73 -13.19 8.17
C PHE A 66 2.18 -14.23 9.19
N SER A 67 1.23 -14.92 9.81
CA SER A 67 1.50 -16.10 10.62
C SER A 67 1.36 -17.37 9.79
N VAL A 68 2.37 -18.24 9.87
CA VAL A 68 2.22 -19.63 9.47
C VAL A 68 1.44 -20.34 10.57
N ASN A 69 0.27 -20.85 10.23
CA ASN A 69 -0.64 -21.48 11.17
C ASN A 69 -0.74 -22.99 10.96
N LEU A 70 -0.87 -23.70 12.07
CA LEU A 70 -1.16 -25.12 12.18
C LEU A 70 -2.60 -25.35 12.66
N GLY A 71 -3.46 -25.74 11.72
CA GLY A 71 -4.79 -26.26 12.00
C GLY A 71 -4.73 -27.76 12.29
N SER A 72 -5.19 -28.20 13.45
CA SER A 72 -5.23 -29.63 13.80
C SER A 72 -6.32 -29.93 14.83
N PRO A 73 -6.99 -31.11 14.76
CA PRO A 73 -8.01 -31.50 15.73
C PRO A 73 -7.45 -31.66 17.16
N ALA A 74 -6.20 -32.10 17.28
CA ALA A 74 -5.50 -32.29 18.54
C ALA A 74 -4.25 -31.40 18.63
N VAL A 75 -3.81 -31.10 19.84
CA VAL A 75 -2.51 -30.43 20.08
C VAL A 75 -1.40 -31.41 19.69
N LEU A 76 -0.50 -30.99 18.81
CA LEU A 76 0.62 -31.84 18.38
C LEU A 76 1.72 -31.89 19.46
N THR A 77 2.32 -33.06 19.60
CA THR A 77 3.41 -33.36 20.55
C THR A 77 4.80 -33.29 19.91
N SER A 78 4.87 -33.06 18.59
CA SER A 78 6.11 -32.90 17.83
C SER A 78 6.09 -31.60 17.03
N ASP A 79 7.28 -31.08 16.74
CA ASP A 79 7.44 -29.90 15.89
C ASP A 79 6.94 -30.16 14.46
N VAL A 80 6.36 -29.13 13.83
CA VAL A 80 6.03 -29.08 12.40
C VAL A 80 6.88 -28.01 11.75
N THR A 81 7.59 -28.36 10.67
CA THR A 81 8.38 -27.40 9.91
C THR A 81 7.72 -27.11 8.58
N ALA A 82 7.36 -25.86 8.36
CA ALA A 82 6.88 -25.35 7.07
C ALA A 82 8.03 -24.70 6.30
N THR A 83 8.05 -24.86 4.98
CA THR A 83 9.00 -24.19 4.09
C THR A 83 8.27 -23.11 3.30
N VAL A 84 8.73 -21.87 3.41
CA VAL A 84 8.23 -20.72 2.66
C VAL A 84 9.26 -20.34 1.59
N ALA A 85 8.79 -20.09 0.37
CA ALA A 85 9.62 -19.64 -0.74
C ALA A 85 9.00 -18.44 -1.44
N VAL A 86 9.85 -17.69 -2.15
CA VAL A 86 9.40 -16.68 -3.10
C VAL A 86 8.93 -17.39 -4.37
N ASP A 87 7.72 -17.08 -4.83
CA ASP A 87 7.14 -17.69 -6.03
C ASP A 87 6.75 -16.62 -7.08
N PRO A 88 7.67 -16.27 -8.00
CA PRO A 88 7.41 -15.27 -9.03
C PRO A 88 6.25 -15.62 -9.96
N THR A 89 5.85 -16.89 -10.07
CA THR A 89 4.76 -17.31 -10.97
C THR A 89 3.42 -16.71 -10.57
N LEU A 90 3.25 -16.36 -9.27
CA LEU A 90 2.07 -15.70 -8.73
C LEU A 90 1.88 -14.25 -9.24
N LEU A 91 2.88 -13.67 -9.91
CA LEU A 91 2.79 -12.32 -10.47
C LEU A 91 2.27 -12.29 -11.92
N THR A 92 2.07 -13.45 -12.54
CA THR A 92 1.58 -13.55 -13.92
C THR A 92 0.23 -12.82 -14.07
N GLY A 93 0.16 -11.87 -15.01
CA GLY A 93 -1.06 -11.10 -15.27
C GLY A 93 -1.37 -9.97 -14.27
N THR A 94 -0.53 -9.75 -13.26
CA THR A 94 -0.76 -8.69 -12.25
C THR A 94 -0.26 -7.31 -12.67
N GLY A 95 0.69 -7.25 -13.61
CA GLY A 95 1.40 -6.02 -13.98
C GLY A 95 2.43 -5.54 -12.95
N LEU A 96 2.68 -6.31 -11.88
CA LEU A 96 3.69 -6.03 -10.86
C LEU A 96 5.02 -6.71 -11.20
N GLU A 97 6.12 -6.04 -10.91
CA GLU A 97 7.46 -6.61 -11.02
C GLU A 97 7.84 -7.35 -9.72
N LEU A 98 8.68 -8.39 -9.84
CA LEU A 98 9.22 -9.05 -8.65
C LEU A 98 10.10 -8.07 -7.86
N LEU A 99 9.89 -8.00 -6.56
CA LEU A 99 10.70 -7.19 -5.66
C LEU A 99 12.18 -7.65 -5.75
N PRO A 100 13.14 -6.75 -6.04
CA PRO A 100 14.53 -7.13 -6.23
C PRO A 100 15.16 -7.76 -4.98
N ALA A 101 15.97 -8.80 -5.15
CA ALA A 101 16.48 -9.62 -4.05
C ALA A 101 17.43 -8.87 -3.09
N ASP A 102 18.04 -7.77 -3.51
CA ASP A 102 18.90 -6.92 -2.68
C ASP A 102 18.14 -5.92 -1.81
N THR A 103 16.81 -5.83 -1.99
CA THR A 103 15.91 -4.93 -1.24
C THR A 103 15.27 -5.60 -0.04
N TYR A 104 15.48 -6.90 0.19
CA TYR A 104 14.97 -7.60 1.37
C TYR A 104 15.86 -8.79 1.75
N THR A 105 15.72 -9.27 2.98
CA THR A 105 16.31 -10.54 3.43
C THR A 105 15.27 -11.34 4.19
N ILE A 106 15.17 -12.63 3.90
CA ILE A 106 14.36 -13.59 4.66
C ILE A 106 15.29 -14.28 5.66
N PRO A 107 15.16 -14.04 6.99
CA PRO A 107 16.08 -14.60 7.97
C PRO A 107 16.06 -16.14 8.02
N SER A 108 14.89 -16.74 7.79
CA SER A 108 14.72 -18.18 7.66
C SER A 108 13.56 -18.49 6.73
N THR A 109 13.77 -19.40 5.78
CA THR A 109 12.71 -19.98 4.94
C THR A 109 12.02 -21.16 5.61
N GLN A 110 12.62 -21.72 6.67
CA GLN A 110 12.03 -22.77 7.49
C GLN A 110 11.36 -22.15 8.71
N VAL A 111 10.06 -22.38 8.84
CA VAL A 111 9.24 -21.92 9.95
C VAL A 111 8.90 -23.13 10.81
N VAL A 112 9.47 -23.19 12.00
CA VAL A 112 9.27 -24.30 12.94
C VAL A 112 8.17 -23.94 13.94
N ILE A 113 7.02 -24.59 13.80
CA ILE A 113 5.92 -24.53 14.75
C ILE A 113 6.22 -25.57 15.83
N LYS A 114 6.55 -25.09 17.03
CA LYS A 114 6.92 -25.98 18.14
C LYS A 114 5.73 -26.81 18.62
N ALA A 115 6.00 -28.00 19.15
CA ALA A 115 5.00 -28.79 19.85
C ALA A 115 4.20 -27.93 20.85
N GLY A 116 2.87 -28.08 20.87
CA GLY A 116 1.99 -27.24 21.68
C GLY A 116 1.66 -25.86 21.12
N GLN A 117 2.33 -25.38 20.05
CA GLN A 117 2.05 -24.10 19.41
C GLN A 117 1.21 -24.26 18.14
N ARG A 118 0.60 -23.15 17.70
CA ARG A 118 -0.23 -23.12 16.49
C ARG A 118 0.16 -22.06 15.49
N ASP A 119 0.85 -21.01 15.91
CA ASP A 119 1.13 -19.86 15.06
C ASP A 119 2.58 -19.41 15.24
N VAL A 120 3.26 -19.16 14.12
CA VAL A 120 4.60 -18.58 14.10
C VAL A 120 4.65 -17.45 13.08
N PRO A 121 5.09 -16.24 13.46
CA PRO A 121 5.18 -15.12 12.54
C PRO A 121 6.27 -15.35 11.49
N PHE A 122 5.96 -15.06 10.23
CA PHE A 122 6.93 -15.00 9.15
C PHE A 122 7.40 -13.56 8.96
N VAL A 123 8.69 -13.34 9.20
CA VAL A 123 9.31 -12.01 9.20
C VAL A 123 10.21 -11.85 7.98
N VAL A 124 10.13 -10.69 7.34
CA VAL A 124 11.03 -10.26 6.27
C VAL A 124 11.66 -8.93 6.66
N ASN A 125 12.97 -8.80 6.49
CA ASN A 125 13.65 -7.52 6.69
C ASN A 125 13.69 -6.76 5.38
N PHE A 126 13.04 -5.60 5.30
CA PHE A 126 13.02 -4.76 4.10
C PHE A 126 14.08 -3.66 4.16
N SER A 127 14.84 -3.51 3.09
CA SER A 127 15.76 -2.39 2.83
C SER A 127 15.06 -1.37 1.91
N SER A 128 14.07 -0.65 2.46
CA SER A 128 13.17 0.21 1.66
C SER A 128 13.87 1.32 0.88
N SER A 129 15.02 1.81 1.35
CA SER A 129 15.85 2.79 0.64
C SER A 129 16.46 2.30 -0.67
N LYS A 130 16.53 0.98 -0.91
CA LYS A 130 17.04 0.40 -2.16
C LYS A 130 15.96 0.14 -3.19
N ILE A 131 14.68 0.29 -2.83
CA ILE A 131 13.56 0.01 -3.74
C ILE A 131 13.43 1.15 -4.74
N ASN A 132 13.41 0.83 -6.03
CA ASN A 132 13.15 1.81 -7.08
C ASN A 132 11.65 2.20 -7.09
N LEU A 133 11.34 3.39 -6.59
CA LEU A 133 9.95 3.84 -6.44
C LEU A 133 9.27 4.24 -7.76
N ALA A 134 10.00 4.27 -8.88
CA ALA A 134 9.43 4.45 -10.22
C ALA A 134 8.74 3.18 -10.76
N LYS A 135 8.89 2.05 -10.06
CA LYS A 135 8.35 0.74 -10.45
C LYS A 135 7.39 0.21 -9.39
N SER A 136 6.42 -0.58 -9.84
CA SER A 136 5.46 -1.25 -8.96
C SER A 136 5.93 -2.66 -8.67
N TYR A 137 6.38 -2.90 -7.44
CA TYR A 137 6.95 -4.19 -7.03
C TYR A 137 6.00 -5.01 -6.17
N ALA A 138 6.19 -6.33 -6.18
CA ALA A 138 5.54 -7.26 -5.27
C ALA A 138 6.49 -8.34 -4.75
N LEU A 139 6.26 -8.76 -3.50
CA LEU A 139 6.87 -9.94 -2.90
C LEU A 139 5.84 -11.08 -2.82
N PRO A 140 5.87 -12.04 -3.77
CA PRO A 140 5.01 -13.21 -3.74
C PRO A 140 5.65 -14.31 -2.88
N LEU A 141 4.90 -14.84 -1.91
CA LEU A 141 5.36 -15.88 -1.00
C LEU A 141 4.39 -17.07 -1.03
N THR A 142 4.92 -18.28 -0.96
CA THR A 142 4.13 -19.50 -0.88
C THR A 142 4.74 -20.52 0.08
N ILE A 143 3.89 -21.28 0.77
CA ILE A 143 4.29 -22.47 1.52
C ILE A 143 4.44 -23.62 0.52
N THR A 144 5.67 -24.11 0.34
CA THR A 144 5.99 -25.16 -0.64
C THR A 144 5.95 -26.56 -0.06
N ALA A 145 6.22 -26.69 1.24
CA ALA A 145 6.26 -27.98 1.92
C ALA A 145 5.95 -27.82 3.42
N ALA A 146 5.47 -28.89 4.04
CA ALA A 146 5.36 -29.01 5.49
C ALA A 146 5.71 -30.44 5.92
N SER A 147 6.44 -30.60 7.03
CA SER A 147 6.77 -31.90 7.61
C SER A 147 5.73 -32.30 8.66
N GLY A 148 5.08 -33.46 8.51
CA GLY A 148 4.07 -33.93 9.47
C GLY A 148 2.73 -33.22 9.39
N ALA A 149 2.51 -32.42 8.33
CA ALA A 149 1.26 -31.73 8.05
C ALA A 149 1.07 -31.59 6.53
N VAL A 150 -0.17 -31.42 6.09
CA VAL A 150 -0.53 -31.12 4.71
C VAL A 150 -0.54 -29.61 4.51
N VAL A 151 -0.08 -29.12 3.36
CA VAL A 151 -0.17 -27.70 3.02
C VAL A 151 -1.57 -27.38 2.47
N ALA A 152 -2.25 -26.38 3.04
CA ALA A 152 -3.56 -25.92 2.59
C ALA A 152 -3.48 -25.37 1.15
N SER A 153 -4.18 -26.02 0.21
CA SER A 153 -3.99 -25.73 -1.22
C SER A 153 -4.41 -24.30 -1.61
N ASN A 154 -5.46 -23.80 -0.97
CA ASN A 154 -6.08 -22.49 -1.20
C ASN A 154 -5.55 -21.37 -0.29
N LEU A 155 -4.83 -21.71 0.79
CA LEU A 155 -4.34 -20.76 1.81
C LEU A 155 -2.81 -20.76 1.94
N LYS A 156 -2.08 -21.29 0.96
CA LYS A 156 -0.61 -21.36 1.00
C LYS A 156 0.11 -20.16 0.41
N SER A 157 -0.56 -19.27 -0.31
CA SER A 157 0.08 -18.20 -1.08
C SER A 157 -0.42 -16.81 -0.72
N VAL A 158 0.48 -15.84 -0.78
CA VAL A 158 0.21 -14.41 -0.61
C VAL A 158 1.07 -13.58 -1.56
N VAL A 159 0.53 -12.49 -2.08
CA VAL A 159 1.25 -11.50 -2.90
C VAL A 159 1.19 -10.15 -2.21
N TYR A 160 2.32 -9.63 -1.75
CA TYR A 160 2.41 -8.28 -1.18
C TYR A 160 2.88 -7.28 -2.23
N ALA A 161 1.98 -6.46 -2.77
CA ALA A 161 2.32 -5.27 -3.52
C ALA A 161 2.95 -4.23 -2.56
N ILE A 162 4.17 -3.81 -2.85
CA ILE A 162 4.97 -2.96 -1.95
C ILE A 162 4.71 -1.49 -2.26
N LYS A 163 4.41 -0.70 -1.24
CA LYS A 163 4.37 0.76 -1.31
C LYS A 163 5.29 1.35 -0.25
N VAL A 164 6.22 2.21 -0.67
CA VAL A 164 7.14 2.89 0.24
C VAL A 164 6.66 4.32 0.51
N ASN A 165 6.49 4.67 1.78
CA ASN A 165 6.13 6.01 2.21
C ASN A 165 7.33 6.71 2.84
N ASN A 166 7.73 7.87 2.34
CA ASN A 166 8.62 8.74 3.12
C ASN A 166 7.83 9.42 4.25
N ILE A 167 8.53 10.06 5.18
CA ILE A 167 7.89 10.73 6.33
C ILE A 167 7.01 11.92 5.93
N TYR A 168 7.23 12.45 4.73
CA TYR A 168 6.52 13.60 4.17
C TYR A 168 5.26 13.20 3.40
N ALA A 169 5.08 11.94 3.05
CA ALA A 169 3.89 11.46 2.34
C ALA A 169 2.62 11.61 3.19
N GLY A 170 1.49 11.85 2.54
CA GLY A 170 0.18 11.92 3.19
C GLY A 170 -0.69 13.07 2.68
N LYS A 171 -1.78 13.31 3.40
CA LYS A 171 -2.72 14.40 3.12
C LYS A 171 -2.33 15.66 3.88
N TYR A 172 -2.42 16.79 3.20
CA TYR A 172 -2.08 18.11 3.74
C TYR A 172 -3.17 19.11 3.40
N GLN A 173 -3.30 20.14 4.23
CA GLN A 173 -4.08 21.32 3.93
C GLN A 173 -3.14 22.42 3.44
N ALA A 174 -3.35 22.89 2.21
CA ALA A 174 -2.66 24.04 1.66
C ALA A 174 -3.48 25.31 1.90
N THR A 175 -2.85 26.34 2.47
CA THR A 175 -3.43 27.67 2.68
C THR A 175 -2.46 28.74 2.22
N GLY A 176 -2.93 29.74 1.48
CA GLY A 176 -2.03 30.74 0.92
C GLY A 176 -2.69 31.71 -0.04
N THR A 177 -1.90 32.32 -0.90
CA THR A 177 -2.35 33.23 -1.95
C THR A 177 -1.66 32.90 -3.26
N PHE A 178 -2.44 32.85 -4.33
CA PHE A 178 -1.98 32.93 -5.71
C PHE A 178 -2.22 34.36 -6.21
N THR A 179 -1.23 35.01 -6.82
CA THR A 179 -1.37 36.35 -7.38
C THR A 179 -1.19 36.33 -8.89
N HIS A 180 -2.25 36.67 -9.63
CA HIS A 180 -2.18 36.88 -11.08
C HIS A 180 -1.68 38.31 -11.36
N PRO A 181 -0.80 38.53 -12.35
CA PRO A 181 -0.26 39.85 -12.64
C PRO A 181 -1.32 40.85 -13.11
N VAL A 182 -2.42 40.37 -13.70
CA VAL A 182 -3.52 41.21 -14.22
C VAL A 182 -4.80 41.08 -13.39
N ASN A 183 -5.10 39.88 -12.89
CA ASN A 183 -6.40 39.58 -12.28
C ASN A 183 -6.37 39.70 -10.74
N GLY A 184 -5.21 40.07 -10.19
CA GLY A 184 -5.01 40.21 -8.75
C GLY A 184 -4.92 38.88 -7.99
N PRO A 185 -4.94 38.95 -6.65
CA PRO A 185 -4.78 37.80 -5.77
C PRO A 185 -6.06 36.98 -5.61
N ARG A 186 -5.90 35.68 -5.40
CA ARG A 186 -6.95 34.76 -4.96
C ARG A 186 -6.42 33.80 -3.88
N PRO A 187 -7.27 33.38 -2.94
CA PRO A 187 -6.85 32.50 -1.86
C PRO A 187 -6.59 31.07 -2.36
N ILE A 188 -5.58 30.43 -1.79
CA ILE A 188 -5.38 28.99 -1.84
C ILE A 188 -5.97 28.42 -0.55
N ASN A 189 -6.90 27.48 -0.66
CA ASN A 189 -7.42 26.70 0.45
C ASN A 189 -7.90 25.34 -0.06
N GLN A 190 -6.99 24.37 -0.15
CA GLN A 190 -7.29 23.06 -0.74
C GLN A 190 -6.49 21.93 -0.11
N GLU A 191 -7.03 20.71 -0.17
CA GLU A 191 -6.27 19.51 0.18
C GLU A 191 -5.23 19.23 -0.91
N LYS A 192 -4.00 18.92 -0.47
CA LYS A 192 -2.93 18.42 -1.32
C LYS A 192 -2.52 17.04 -0.81
N VAL A 193 -2.34 16.09 -1.73
CA VAL A 193 -1.73 14.79 -1.42
C VAL A 193 -0.27 14.86 -1.80
N LEU A 194 0.61 14.48 -0.86
CA LEU A 194 2.03 14.31 -1.09
C LEU A 194 2.31 12.81 -1.27
N SER A 195 2.81 12.44 -2.44
CA SER A 195 3.21 11.08 -2.79
C SER A 195 4.73 10.95 -2.73
N THR A 196 5.25 9.81 -2.27
CA THR A 196 6.70 9.57 -2.19
C THR A 196 7.34 9.50 -3.58
N ILE A 197 8.43 10.22 -3.78
CA ILE A 197 9.35 10.03 -4.92
C ILE A 197 10.62 9.32 -4.44
N ASP A 198 11.19 9.77 -3.32
CA ASP A 198 12.29 9.13 -2.62
C ASP A 198 12.25 9.47 -1.12
N GLY A 199 13.28 9.10 -0.35
CA GLY A 199 13.33 9.34 1.10
C GLY A 199 13.27 10.81 1.53
N THR A 200 13.60 11.73 0.64
CA THR A 200 13.67 13.18 0.88
C THR A 200 12.78 14.00 -0.05
N THR A 201 12.13 13.36 -1.03
CA THR A 201 11.35 14.04 -2.07
C THR A 201 9.92 13.52 -2.11
N SER A 202 8.96 14.43 -2.10
CA SER A 202 7.54 14.11 -2.32
C SER A 202 6.95 14.95 -3.45
N GLU A 203 6.06 14.36 -4.25
CA GLU A 203 5.34 15.06 -5.32
C GLU A 203 3.94 15.47 -4.88
N THR A 204 3.49 16.65 -5.30
CA THR A 204 2.14 17.15 -5.09
C THR A 204 1.68 18.08 -6.24
N ASN A 205 0.44 18.56 -6.17
CA ASN A 205 -0.11 19.50 -7.14
C ASN A 205 0.63 20.84 -7.11
N PHE A 206 0.96 21.36 -8.29
CA PHE A 206 1.60 22.66 -8.46
C PHE A 206 0.59 23.80 -8.23
N ALA A 207 0.95 24.75 -7.36
CA ALA A 207 0.13 25.93 -7.05
C ALA A 207 -1.32 25.56 -6.67
N ASP A 208 -2.30 26.27 -7.21
CA ASP A 208 -3.73 26.02 -7.06
C ASP A 208 -4.34 25.29 -8.27
N LEU A 209 -3.50 24.75 -9.17
CA LEU A 209 -3.96 24.25 -10.47
C LEU A 209 -4.57 22.86 -10.40
N GLY A 210 -4.15 22.02 -9.45
CA GLY A 210 -4.88 20.83 -8.96
C GLY A 210 -5.25 19.71 -9.96
N GLY A 211 -5.09 19.92 -11.27
CA GLY A 211 -5.55 19.06 -12.34
C GLY A 211 -4.69 19.18 -13.60
N SER A 212 -4.88 18.27 -14.56
CA SER A 212 -4.18 18.23 -15.85
C SER A 212 -2.65 18.03 -15.78
N GLY A 213 -2.15 17.35 -14.75
CA GLY A 213 -0.74 16.94 -14.66
C GLY A 213 0.22 18.05 -14.24
N TRP A 214 -0.26 19.18 -13.70
CA TRP A 214 0.58 20.24 -13.16
C TRP A 214 1.07 19.84 -11.76
N THR A 215 2.30 19.35 -11.66
CA THR A 215 2.87 18.82 -10.40
C THR A 215 4.17 19.52 -10.01
N MET A 216 4.57 19.35 -8.76
CA MET A 216 5.88 19.74 -8.27
C MET A 216 6.39 18.71 -7.29
N GLN A 217 7.70 18.50 -7.32
CA GLN A 217 8.42 17.78 -6.30
C GLN A 217 8.98 18.75 -5.27
N LEU A 218 8.78 18.41 -4.00
CA LEU A 218 9.35 19.08 -2.85
C LEU A 218 10.47 18.21 -2.33
N LYS A 219 11.72 18.61 -2.58
CA LYS A 219 12.92 17.98 -2.04
C LYS A 219 13.32 18.69 -0.75
N ILE A 220 13.33 17.97 0.36
CA ILE A 220 13.74 18.48 1.67
C ILE A 220 15.24 18.28 1.81
N ASN A 221 15.98 19.38 1.98
CA ASN A 221 17.41 19.38 2.23
C ASN A 221 17.71 19.10 3.71
N ALA A 222 18.97 18.79 4.03
CA ALA A 222 19.38 18.40 5.39
C ALA A 222 19.17 19.51 6.44
N ASP A 223 19.17 20.78 6.03
CA ASP A 223 18.90 21.95 6.87
C ASP A 223 17.40 22.32 6.93
N ASN A 224 16.54 21.43 6.44
CA ASN A 224 15.10 21.63 6.25
C ASN A 224 14.70 22.72 5.24
N THR A 225 15.63 23.29 4.48
CA THR A 225 15.23 24.08 3.31
C THR A 225 14.57 23.18 2.27
N VAL A 226 13.68 23.74 1.47
CA VAL A 226 12.93 22.99 0.46
C VAL A 226 13.32 23.48 -0.93
N THR A 227 13.78 22.55 -1.76
CA THR A 227 13.94 22.77 -3.20
C THR A 227 12.66 22.32 -3.91
N LEU A 228 12.01 23.25 -4.60
CA LEU A 228 10.83 23.00 -5.41
C LEU A 228 11.27 22.73 -6.86
N ILE A 229 10.84 21.60 -7.40
CA ILE A 229 11.15 21.18 -8.77
C ILE A 229 9.82 21.08 -9.53
N PRO A 230 9.54 21.95 -10.51
CA PRO A 230 8.33 21.83 -11.33
C PRO A 230 8.39 20.55 -12.17
N THR A 231 7.32 19.77 -12.16
CA THR A 231 7.21 18.49 -12.90
C THR A 231 5.88 18.41 -13.68
N GLY A 232 5.76 17.38 -14.53
CA GLY A 232 4.60 17.20 -15.39
C GLY A 232 4.39 18.39 -16.34
N ALA A 233 3.21 18.99 -16.31
CA ALA A 233 2.86 20.16 -17.13
C ALA A 233 3.32 21.50 -16.52
N ALA A 234 3.94 21.50 -15.34
CA ALA A 234 4.37 22.74 -14.68
C ALA A 234 5.43 23.50 -15.49
N ASN A 235 5.40 24.83 -15.37
CA ASN A 235 6.33 25.69 -16.10
C ASN A 235 7.76 25.51 -15.55
N THR A 236 8.68 25.04 -16.38
CA THR A 236 10.08 24.79 -16.00
C THR A 236 10.87 26.06 -15.69
N SER A 237 10.37 27.24 -16.07
CA SER A 237 10.93 28.55 -15.70
C SER A 237 10.45 29.04 -14.33
N THR A 238 9.83 28.17 -13.53
CA THR A 238 9.47 28.46 -12.13
C THR A 238 10.72 28.83 -11.33
N LYS A 239 10.61 29.87 -10.50
CA LYS A 239 11.68 30.29 -9.60
C LYS A 239 11.17 30.39 -8.17
N GLN A 240 11.93 29.86 -7.23
CA GLN A 240 11.69 30.04 -5.81
C GLN A 240 12.11 31.46 -5.38
N THR A 241 11.34 32.04 -4.48
CA THR A 241 11.58 33.35 -3.88
C THR A 241 11.45 33.23 -2.36
N GLY A 242 11.97 34.20 -1.59
CA GLY A 242 11.78 34.20 -0.14
C GLY A 242 12.16 32.90 0.57
N VAL A 243 11.43 32.56 1.63
CA VAL A 243 11.69 31.37 2.46
C VAL A 243 10.97 30.16 1.88
N ASN A 244 11.71 29.07 1.66
CA ASN A 244 11.18 27.76 1.33
C ASN A 244 11.74 26.73 2.30
N LYS A 245 10.91 26.22 3.21
CA LYS A 245 11.38 25.32 4.29
C LYS A 245 10.29 24.35 4.74
N TYR A 246 10.71 23.24 5.34
CA TYR A 246 9.88 22.32 6.08
C TYR A 246 10.09 22.52 7.58
N ASP A 247 9.01 22.64 8.34
CA ASP A 247 9.04 22.61 9.80
C ASP A 247 8.67 21.19 10.28
N PRO A 248 9.62 20.42 10.85
CA PRO A 248 9.34 19.06 11.30
C PRO A 248 8.45 19.00 12.54
N ALA A 249 8.39 20.06 13.36
CA ALA A 249 7.57 20.07 14.57
C ALA A 249 6.08 20.20 14.23
N THR A 250 5.75 21.09 13.27
CA THR A 250 4.38 21.30 12.83
C THR A 250 4.01 20.50 11.58
N LYS A 251 4.98 19.82 10.96
CA LYS A 251 4.85 19.12 9.67
C LYS A 251 4.29 20.05 8.58
N THR A 252 4.85 21.25 8.50
CA THR A 252 4.40 22.32 7.61
C THR A 252 5.49 22.69 6.62
N PHE A 253 5.15 22.70 5.32
CA PHE A 253 5.95 23.36 4.31
C PHE A 253 5.56 24.84 4.26
N THR A 254 6.54 25.73 4.21
CA THR A 254 6.38 27.13 3.78
C THR A 254 6.99 27.24 2.38
N LEU A 255 6.21 27.66 1.39
CA LEU A 255 6.64 27.77 0.00
C LEU A 255 6.37 29.17 -0.54
N ASN A 256 7.36 29.70 -1.27
CA ASN A 256 7.31 30.99 -1.93
C ASN A 256 8.00 30.85 -3.28
N TYR A 257 7.26 31.08 -4.36
CA TYR A 257 7.76 30.90 -5.72
C TYR A 257 6.88 31.64 -6.72
N PHE A 258 7.36 31.76 -7.95
CA PHE A 258 6.56 32.24 -9.07
C PHE A 258 6.84 31.44 -10.33
N TYR A 259 5.92 31.50 -11.28
CA TYR A 259 6.16 31.06 -12.65
C TYR A 259 5.71 32.11 -13.66
N PRO A 260 6.44 32.25 -14.78
CA PRO A 260 6.06 33.21 -15.80
C PRO A 260 4.79 32.76 -16.53
N GLY A 261 3.96 33.73 -16.88
CA GLY A 261 2.75 33.54 -17.67
C GLY A 261 2.47 34.75 -18.56
N ALA A 262 1.38 34.67 -19.33
CA ALA A 262 0.90 35.82 -20.09
C ALA A 262 0.60 36.99 -19.13
N GLY A 263 1.16 38.17 -19.44
CA GLY A 263 0.97 39.38 -18.64
C GLY A 263 1.92 39.52 -17.44
N GLY A 264 2.80 38.55 -17.15
CA GLY A 264 3.80 38.66 -16.09
C GLY A 264 3.93 37.40 -15.22
N ASN A 265 4.61 37.55 -14.09
CA ASN A 265 4.80 36.47 -13.13
C ASN A 265 3.50 36.19 -12.37
N ARG A 266 3.21 34.90 -12.17
CA ARG A 266 2.18 34.42 -11.27
C ARG A 266 2.86 33.96 -9.99
N GLU A 267 2.58 34.66 -8.90
CA GLU A 267 3.27 34.48 -7.62
C GLU A 267 2.45 33.62 -6.67
N ILE A 268 3.13 32.78 -5.89
CA ILE A 268 2.53 31.85 -4.95
C ILE A 268 3.26 31.97 -3.62
N THR A 269 2.47 32.18 -2.58
CA THR A 269 2.90 32.06 -1.18
C THR A 269 1.92 31.13 -0.49
N GLU A 270 2.38 29.98 -0.01
CA GLU A 270 1.51 29.02 0.67
C GLU A 270 2.22 28.30 1.82
N THR A 271 1.41 27.85 2.78
CA THR A 271 1.78 26.83 3.75
C THR A 271 1.03 25.55 3.45
N ILE A 272 1.71 24.41 3.49
CA ILE A 272 1.11 23.09 3.30
C ILE A 272 1.33 22.29 4.60
N THR A 273 0.30 22.13 5.41
CA THR A 273 0.38 21.50 6.76
C THR A 273 -0.28 20.13 6.77
N LYS A 274 0.41 19.13 7.35
CA LYS A 274 -0.07 17.74 7.37
C LYS A 274 -1.39 17.65 8.16
N LYS A 275 -2.36 16.91 7.64
CA LYS A 275 -3.61 16.59 8.34
C LYS A 275 -3.43 15.43 9.31
#